data_AF-A0A133U9Q9-F1
#
_entry.id   AF-A0A133U9Q9-F1
#
_cell.length_a   1.000
_cell.length_b   1.000
_cell.length_c   1.000
_cell.angle_alpha   90.00
_cell.angle_beta   90.00
_cell.angle_gamma   90.00
#
_symmetry.space_group_name_H-M   'P 1'
#
loop_
_entity.id
_entity.type
_entity.pdbx_description
1 polymer ?
#
loop_
_entity_poly.entity_id
_entity_poly.type
_entity_poly.pdbx_seq_one_letter_code
_entity_poly.pdbx_strand_id
1 'polypeptide(L)' 'MEWTDSEINHIKVSLSRCNIQGLANELGRSKESVRAKIREIKAKKNLSELCEYAKSLKS' A
#
# COMPACT_ATOMS: atom_id res chain seq x y z
N MET A 1 1.28 12.94 10.84
CA MET A 1 2.17 12.86 9.67
C MET A 1 1.37 12.35 8.50
N GLU A 2 1.32 13.12 7.42
CA GLU A 2 0.69 12.72 6.16
C GLU A 2 1.61 11.75 5.40
N TRP A 3 1.03 10.89 4.56
CA TRP A 3 1.78 10.07 3.61
C TRP A 3 1.69 10.73 2.25
N THR A 4 2.83 11.05 1.65
CA THR A 4 2.85 11.64 0.31
C THR A 4 2.59 10.59 -0.76
N ASP A 5 2.07 11.02 -1.92
CA ASP A 5 1.88 10.13 -3.07
C ASP A 5 3.18 9.45 -3.52
N SER A 6 4.31 10.15 -3.41
CA SER A 6 5.64 9.59 -3.71
C SER A 6 5.99 8.42 -2.79
N GLU A 7 5.77 8.57 -1.47
CA GLU A 7 6.01 7.50 -0.50
C GLU A 7 5.07 6.31 -0.72
N ILE A 8 3.79 6.59 -1.02
CA ILE A 8 2.81 5.54 -1.32
C ILE A 8 3.19 4.79 -2.60
N ASN A 9 3.64 5.51 -3.63
CA ASN A 9 4.11 4.90 -4.88
C ASN A 9 5.37 4.06 -4.65
N HIS A 10 6.32 4.57 -3.87
CA HIS A 10 7.52 3.84 -3.49
C HIS A 10 7.14 2.54 -2.75
N ILE A 11 6.21 2.58 -1.79
CA ILE A 11 5.70 1.37 -1.12
C ILE A 11 5.12 0.39 -2.14
N LYS A 12 4.25 0.85 -3.06
CA LYS A 12 3.59 -0.02 -4.05
C LYS A 12 4.59 -0.72 -4.98
N VAL A 13 5.61 -0.01 -5.46
CA VAL A 13 6.62 -0.54 -6.39
C VAL A 13 7.64 -1.41 -5.66
N SER A 14 8.09 -0.99 -4.48
CA SER A 14 9.13 -1.67 -3.72
C SER A 14 8.59 -2.88 -2.94
N LEU A 15 7.28 -2.99 -2.70
CA LEU A 15 6.66 -4.12 -1.98
C LEU A 15 6.97 -5.50 -2.57
N SER A 16 7.17 -5.59 -3.88
CA SER A 16 7.51 -6.86 -4.55
C SER A 16 9.00 -7.20 -4.51
N ARG A 17 9.86 -6.24 -4.14
CA ARG A 17 11.33 -6.37 -4.26
C ARG A 17 12.08 -6.19 -2.93
N CYS A 18 11.51 -5.43 -1.99
CA CYS A 18 12.18 -5.03 -0.74
C CYS A 18 11.48 -5.58 0.50
N ASN A 19 12.29 -5.89 1.51
CA ASN A 19 11.83 -6.21 2.86
C ASN A 19 11.33 -4.93 3.56
N ILE A 20 10.31 -5.06 4.41
CA ILE A 20 9.69 -3.96 5.17
C ILE A 20 10.72 -3.13 5.95
N GLN A 21 11.79 -3.76 6.43
CA GLN A 21 12.87 -3.08 7.14
C GLN A 21 13.66 -2.13 6.23
N GLY A 22 13.97 -2.54 4.99
CA GLY A 22 14.68 -1.68 4.04
C GLY A 22 13.82 -0.49 3.63
N LEU A 23 12.55 -0.76 3.38
CA LEU A 23 11.54 0.24 3.05
C LEU A 23 11.33 1.27 4.18
N ALA A 24 11.40 0.82 5.43
CA ALA A 24 11.38 1.70 6.60
C ALA A 24 12.61 2.61 6.67
N ASN A 25 13.80 2.06 6.41
CA ASN A 25 15.04 2.83 6.38
C ASN A 25 15.05 3.86 5.23
N GLU A 26 14.61 3.47 4.03
CA GLU A 26 14.55 4.35 2.85
C GLU A 26 13.58 5.51 3.05
N LEU A 27 12.44 5.27 3.72
CA LEU A 27 11.43 6.29 3.99
C LEU A 27 11.71 7.11 5.26
N GLY A 28 12.73 6.75 6.04
CA GLY A 28 12.99 7.37 7.35
C GLY A 28 11.83 7.18 8.34
N ARG A 29 11.08 6.09 8.23
CA ARG A 29 9.89 5.80 9.05
C ARG A 29 10.09 4.55 9.88
N SER A 30 9.27 4.39 10.93
CA SER A 30 9.28 3.16 11.71
C SER A 30 8.74 1.98 10.91
N LYS A 31 9.33 0.80 11.14
CA LYS A 31 8.89 -0.47 10.52
C LYS A 31 7.41 -0.73 10.73
N GLU A 32 6.89 -0.41 11.91
CA GLU A 32 5.49 -0.59 12.27
C GLU A 32 4.57 0.35 11.47
N SER A 33 4.96 1.61 11.30
CA SER A 33 4.22 2.58 10.48
C SER A 33 4.14 2.15 9.03
N VAL A 34 5.27 1.70 8.46
CA VAL A 34 5.31 1.15 7.09
C VAL A 34 4.46 -0.11 6.98
N ARG A 35 4.53 -1.03 7.94
CA ARG A 35 3.71 -2.26 7.96
C ARG A 35 2.21 -1.94 8.01
N ALA A 36 1.81 -0.98 8.85
CA ALA A 36 0.42 -0.54 8.95
C ALA A 36 -0.07 0.06 7.63
N LYS A 37 0.74 0.93 7.01
CA LYS A 37 0.37 1.55 5.72
C LYS A 37 0.29 0.52 4.58
N ILE A 38 1.19 -0.47 4.54
CA ILE A 38 1.12 -1.57 3.57
C ILE A 38 -0.21 -2.33 3.69
N ARG A 39 -0.65 -2.63 4.93
CA ARG A 39 -1.93 -3.31 5.16
C ARG A 39 -3.11 -2.46 4.67
N GLU A 40 -3.10 -1.16 4.96
CA GLU A 40 -4.13 -0.22 4.48
C GLU A 40 -4.19 -0.19 2.94
N ILE A 41 -3.04 -0.10 2.26
CA ILE A 41 -2.98 -0.08 0.79
C ILE A 41 -3.53 -1.38 0.19
N LYS A 42 -3.17 -2.54 0.76
CA LYS A 42 -3.68 -3.85 0.31
C LYS A 42 -5.18 -3.97 0.52
N ALA A 43 -5.69 -3.55 1.68
CA ALA A 43 -7.12 -3.56 1.96
C ALA A 43 -7.90 -2.66 0.98
N LYS A 44 -7.39 -1.46 0.70
CA LYS A 44 -7.99 -0.54 -0.29
C LYS A 44 -7.99 -1.12 -1.71
N LYS A 45 -6.91 -1.79 -2.12
CA LYS A 45 -6.81 -2.43 -3.44
C LYS A 45 -7.85 -3.54 -3.59
N ASN A 46 -7.92 -4.46 -2.63
CA ASN A 46 -8.89 -5.55 -2.66
C ASN A 46 -10.34 -5.03 -2.67
N LEU A 47 -10.63 -3.97 -1.90
CA LEU A 47 -11.95 -3.35 -1.90
C LEU A 47 -12.30 -2.73 -3.26
N SER A 48 -11.32 -2.08 -3.91
CA SER A 48 -11.54 -1.52 -5.25
C SER A 48 -11.82 -2.61 -6.29
N GLU A 49 -11.07 -3.72 -6.27
CA GLU A 49 -11.26 -4.85 -7.19
C GLU A 49 -12.63 -5.53 -6.97
N LEU A 50 -13.06 -5.68 -5.70
CA LEU A 50 -14.39 -6.21 -5.36
C LEU A 50 -15.52 -5.29 -5.80
N CYS A 51 -15.37 -3.97 -5.63
CA CYS A 51 -16.37 -2.99 -6.08
C CYS A 51 -16.50 -2.97 -7.61
N GLU A 52 -15.39 -3.03 -8.34
CA GLU A 52 -15.42 -3.10 -9.81
C GLU A 52 -16.08 -4.41 -10.29
N TYR A 53 -15.74 -5.54 -9.68
CA TYR A 53 -16.39 -6.81 -9.95
C TYR A 53 -17.91 -6.76 -9.68
N ALA A 54 -18.32 -6.23 -8.54
CA ALA A 54 -19.74 -6.09 -8.19
C ALA A 54 -20.52 -5.17 -9.15
N LYS A 55 -19.88 -4.14 -9.72
CA LYS A 55 -20.47 -3.30 -10.78
C LYS A 55 -20.63 -4.07 -12.08
N SER A 56 -19.64 -4.87 -12.48
CA SER A 56 -19.72 -5.69 -13.70
C SER A 56 -20.80 -6.78 -13.67
N LEU A 57 -21.18 -7.25 -12.47
CA LEU A 57 -22.26 -8.23 -12.29
C LEU A 57 -23.67 -7.64 -12.36
N LYS A 58 -23.81 -6.31 -12.29
CA LYS A 58 -25.10 -5.60 -12.36
C LYS A 58 -25.40 -5.05 -13.76
N SER A 59 -24.57 -5.33 -14.77
CA SER A 59 -24.76 -4.90 -16.16
C SER A 59 -25.29 -6.00 -17.06
#